data_AF-A0A4Y7JM54-F1
#
_entry.id   AF-A0A4Y7JM54-F1
#
_cell.length_a   1.000
_cell.length_b   1.000
_cell.length_c   1.000
_cell.angle_alpha   90.00
_cell.angle_beta   90.00
_cell.angle_gamma   90.00
#
_symmetry.space_group_name_H-M   'P 1'
#
loop_
_entity.id
_entity.type
_entity.pdbx_description
1 polymer ?
#
loop_
_entity_poly.entity_id
_entity_poly.type
_entity_poly.pdbx_seq_one_letter_code
_entity_poly.pdbx_strand_id
1 'polypeptide(L)'
;MATELEELLGFLSSPLPQVKKAAVDIVRDLTGSQDGVQRIIQYSNVAAPSLARLLGENQEVSVPAAEALVNLSENPKFIGKDG
;
A
#
# COMPACT_ATOMS: atom_id res chain seq x y z
N MET A 1 -4.23 -20.28 -1.64
CA MET A 1 -2.84 -19.77 -1.75
C MET A 1 -2.96 -18.27 -1.84
N ALA A 2 -2.14 -17.51 -1.11
CA ALA A 2 -2.12 -16.05 -1.25
C ALA A 2 -1.63 -15.70 -2.66
N THR A 3 -2.19 -14.65 -3.25
CA THR A 3 -1.66 -14.06 -4.48
C THR A 3 -0.36 -13.32 -4.18
N GLU A 4 0.47 -13.09 -5.20
CA GLU A 4 1.71 -12.31 -5.08
C GLU A 4 1.45 -10.92 -4.47
N LEU A 5 0.28 -10.33 -4.76
CA LEU A 5 -0.09 -9.02 -4.24
C LEU A 5 -0.51 -9.04 -2.77
N GLU A 6 -1.22 -10.09 -2.34
CA GLU A 6 -1.54 -10.29 -0.92
C GLU A 6 -0.27 -10.53 -0.09
N GLU A 7 0.69 -11.28 -0.62
CA GLU A 7 2.00 -11.45 0.03
C GLU A 7 2.76 -10.12 0.11
N LEU A 8 2.79 -9.34 -0.96
CA LEU A 8 3.40 -8.00 -0.97
C LEU A 8 2.79 -7.10 0.11
N LEU A 9 1.46 -7.06 0.22
CA LEU A 9 0.79 -6.28 1.26
C LEU A 9 1.07 -6.83 2.67
N GLY A 10 1.21 -8.15 2.82
CA GLY A 10 1.65 -8.78 4.06
C GLY A 10 3.05 -8.33 4.50
N PHE A 11 3.98 -8.13 3.57
CA PHE A 11 5.33 -7.66 3.88
C PHE A 11 5.39 -6.23 4.44
N LEU A 12 4.35 -5.41 4.26
CA LEU A 12 4.24 -4.10 4.93
C LEU A 12 4.22 -4.23 6.46
N SER A 13 3.79 -5.37 7.00
CA SER A 13 3.81 -5.67 8.43
C SER A 13 5.08 -6.42 8.89
N SER A 14 6.08 -6.58 8.02
CA SER A 14 7.30 -7.31 8.36
C SER A 14 8.06 -6.65 9.51
N PRO A 15 8.57 -7.43 10.49
CA PRO A 15 9.41 -6.90 11.54
C PRO A 15 10.82 -6.52 11.04
N LEU A 16 11.19 -6.97 9.82
CA LEU A 16 12.48 -6.67 9.20
C LEU A 16 12.40 -5.33 8.45
N PRO A 17 13.17 -4.29 8.85
CA PRO A 17 13.09 -2.96 8.25
C PRO A 17 13.32 -2.97 6.74
N GLN A 18 14.30 -3.73 6.26
CA GLN A 18 14.63 -3.85 4.83
C GLN A 18 13.50 -4.46 4.00
N VAL A 19 12.76 -5.43 4.55
CA VAL A 19 11.64 -6.08 3.87
C VAL A 19 10.44 -5.13 3.81
N LYS A 20 10.14 -4.49 4.94
CA LYS A 20 9.10 -3.46 5.03
C LYS A 20 9.35 -2.32 4.05
N LYS A 21 10.60 -1.83 3.99
CA LYS A 21 11.03 -0.77 3.07
C LYS A 21 10.88 -1.19 1.61
N ALA A 22 11.39 -2.36 1.23
CA ALA A 22 11.23 -2.87 -0.13
C ALA A 22 9.74 -3.02 -0.51
N ALA A 23 8.91 -3.52 0.42
CA ALA A 23 7.48 -3.68 0.19
C ALA A 23 6.77 -2.34 -0.04
N VAL A 24 7.03 -1.33 0.79
CA VAL A 24 6.39 -0.01 0.62
C VAL A 24 6.85 0.68 -0.66
N ASP A 25 8.11 0.52 -1.08
CA ASP A 25 8.61 1.07 -2.33
C ASP A 25 7.93 0.44 -3.54
N ILE A 26 7.78 -0.89 -3.56
CA ILE A 26 7.07 -1.58 -4.64
C ILE A 26 5.60 -1.14 -4.70
N VAL A 27 4.92 -1.01 -3.55
CA VAL A 27 3.53 -0.53 -3.50
C VAL A 27 3.43 0.91 -3.99
N ARG A 28 4.35 1.79 -3.59
CA ARG A 28 4.44 3.16 -4.06
C ARG A 28 4.62 3.22 -5.58
N ASP A 29 5.51 2.40 -6.14
CA ASP A 29 5.73 2.36 -7.59
C ASP A 29 4.53 1.80 -8.35
N LEU A 30 3.86 0.76 -7.83
CA LEU A 30 2.63 0.23 -8.42
C LEU A 30 1.52 1.29 -8.45
N THR A 31 1.33 1.99 -7.33
CA THR A 31 0.31 3.04 -7.22
C THR A 31 0.64 4.30 -8.04
N GLY A 32 1.89 4.47 -8.49
CA GLY A 32 2.26 5.49 -9.47
C GLY A 32 1.73 5.24 -10.89
N SER A 33 1.00 4.15 -11.13
CA SER A 33 0.40 3.80 -12.42
C SER A 33 -1.08 3.47 -12.29
N GLN A 34 -1.88 3.79 -13.32
CA GLN A 34 -3.32 3.50 -13.33
C GLN A 34 -3.61 1.98 -13.21
N ASP A 35 -2.84 1.15 -13.91
CA ASP A 35 -2.97 -0.31 -13.85
C ASP A 35 -2.64 -0.86 -12.46
N GLY A 36 -1.58 -0.37 -11.82
CA GLY A 36 -1.21 -0.80 -10.48
C GLY A 36 -2.22 -0.34 -9.42
N VAL A 37 -2.79 0.86 -9.56
CA VAL A 37 -3.92 1.31 -8.72
C VAL A 37 -5.12 0.36 -8.86
N GLN A 38 -5.51 -0.02 -10.08
CA GLN A 38 -6.62 -0.97 -10.30
C GLN A 38 -6.38 -2.35 -9.70
N ARG A 39 -5.11 -2.78 -9.57
CA ARG A 39 -4.75 -4.03 -8.89
C ARG A 39 -4.82 -3.90 -7.38
N ILE A 40 -4.22 -2.85 -6.80
CA ILE A 40 -4.18 -2.63 -5.34
C ILE A 40 -5.58 -2.39 -4.78
N ILE A 41 -6.47 -1.72 -5.52
CA ILE A 41 -7.79 -1.33 -5.01
C ILE A 41 -8.72 -2.52 -4.72
N GLN A 42 -8.48 -3.67 -5.35
CA GLN A 42 -9.17 -4.93 -5.05
C GLN A 42 -8.89 -5.41 -3.62
N TYR A 43 -7.81 -4.90 -3.01
CA TYR A 43 -7.35 -5.22 -1.66
C TYR A 43 -7.36 -3.97 -0.77
N SER A 44 -8.19 -2.97 -1.07
CA SER A 44 -8.24 -1.68 -0.35
C SER A 44 -8.47 -1.85 1.16
N ASN A 45 -9.28 -2.84 1.56
CA ASN A 45 -9.53 -3.22 2.95
C ASN A 45 -8.26 -3.66 3.72
N VAL A 46 -7.23 -4.14 3.02
CA VAL A 46 -5.94 -4.51 3.60
C VAL A 46 -4.90 -3.42 3.36
N ALA A 47 -4.82 -2.90 2.13
CA ALA A 47 -3.84 -1.92 1.71
C ALA A 47 -3.96 -0.60 2.48
N ALA A 48 -5.17 -0.05 2.63
CA ALA A 48 -5.38 1.23 3.31
C ALA A 48 -4.93 1.21 4.78
N PRO A 49 -5.39 0.28 5.66
CA PRO A 49 -4.94 0.25 7.04
C PRO A 49 -3.46 -0.12 7.17
N SER A 50 -2.93 -0.97 6.27
CA SER A 50 -1.51 -1.35 6.29
C SER A 50 -0.61 -0.16 6.00
N LEU A 51 -0.90 0.60 4.93
CA LEU A 51 -0.16 1.81 4.57
C LEU A 51 -0.35 2.92 5.61
N ALA A 52 -1.55 3.10 6.15
CA ALA A 52 -1.80 4.11 7.19
C ALA A 52 -0.98 3.86 8.47
N ARG A 53 -0.79 2.59 8.88
CA ARG A 53 0.07 2.25 10.02
C ARG A 53 1.53 2.65 9.81
N LEU A 54 2.02 2.63 8.57
CA LEU A 54 3.40 2.99 8.22
C LEU A 54 3.68 4.49 8.34
N LEU A 55 2.66 5.34 8.44
CA LEU A 55 2.83 6.78 8.63
C LEU A 55 3.50 7.15 9.97
N GLY A 56 3.46 6.25 10.95
CA GLY A 56 4.17 6.41 12.24
C GLY A 56 5.62 5.95 12.23
N GLU A 57 6.12 5.38 11.12
CA GLU A 57 7.51 4.93 10.99
C GLU A 57 8.46 6.08 10.63
N ASN A 58 9.76 5.77 10.52
CA ASN A 58 10.75 6.74 10.07
C ASN A 58 10.47 7.24 8.63
N GLN A 59 11.10 8.35 8.25
CA GLN A 59 10.86 9.04 6.98
C GLN A 59 11.08 8.14 5.74
N GLU A 60 12.01 7.18 5.80
CA GLU A 60 12.29 6.29 4.68
C GLU A 60 11.10 5.38 4.35
N VAL A 61 10.25 5.08 5.32
CA VAL A 61 9.06 4.23 5.17
C VAL A 61 7.78 5.06 5.11
N SER A 62 7.65 6.10 5.94
CA SER A 62 6.42 6.88 6.04
C SER A 62 6.15 7.74 4.80
N VAL A 63 7.18 8.28 4.15
CA VAL A 63 7.03 9.06 2.91
C VAL A 63 6.46 8.23 1.75
N PRO A 64 7.07 7.09 1.34
CA PRO A 64 6.49 6.29 0.26
C PRO A 64 5.13 5.69 0.63
N ALA A 65 4.86 5.42 1.91
CA ALA A 65 3.53 5.01 2.36
C ALA A 65 2.48 6.12 2.15
N ALA A 66 2.83 7.37 2.48
CA ALA A 66 1.98 8.52 2.26
C ALA A 66 1.73 8.76 0.76
N GLU A 67 2.76 8.70 -0.08
CA GLU A 67 2.63 8.81 -1.53
C GLU A 67 1.68 7.74 -2.09
N ALA A 68 1.84 6.48 -1.66
CA ALA A 68 0.95 5.40 -2.08
C ALA A 68 -0.51 5.65 -1.67
N LEU A 69 -0.76 6.16 -0.46
CA LEU A 69 -2.11 6.52 0.00
C LEU A 69 -2.71 7.67 -0.82
N VAL A 70 -1.92 8.70 -1.15
CA VAL A 70 -2.36 9.81 -2.00
C VAL A 70 -2.78 9.28 -3.37
N ASN A 71 -1.92 8.51 -4.03
CA ASN A 71 -2.21 7.91 -5.34
C ASN A 71 -3.49 7.06 -5.32
N LEU A 72 -3.68 6.27 -4.26
CA LEU A 72 -4.87 5.44 -4.11
C LEU A 72 -6.14 6.26 -3.85
N SER A 73 -6.02 7.37 -3.10
CA SER A 73 -7.16 8.24 -2.76
C SER A 73 -7.77 8.96 -3.96
N GLU A 74 -7.03 9.14 -5.05
CA GLU A 74 -7.57 9.65 -6.31
C GLU A 74 -8.61 8.71 -6.92
N ASN A 75 -8.62 7.43 -6.53
CA ASN A 75 -9.59 6.46 -6.97
C ASN A 75 -10.78 6.38 -5.99
N PRO A 76 -12.01 6.70 -6.43
CA PRO A 76 -13.19 6.72 -5.55
C PRO A 76 -13.49 5.41 -4.85
N LYS A 77 -13.06 4.26 -5.42
CA LYS A 77 -13.27 2.94 -4.83
C LYS A 77 -12.36 2.66 -3.63
N PHE A 78 -11.32 3.47 -3.43
CA PHE A 78 -10.37 3.32 -2.32
C PHE A 78 -10.91 3.96 -1.04
N ILE A 79 -11.67 5.05 -1.19
CA ILE A 79 -12.38 5.71 -0.10
C ILE A 79 -13.64 4.89 0.15
N GLY A 80 -13.55 3.87 1.01
CA GLY A 80 -14.60 2.91 1.34
C GLY A 80 -16.02 3.48 1.18
N LYS A 81 -16.60 3.24 0.01
CA LYS A 81 -17.98 3.57 -0.30
C LYS A 81 -18.62 2.31 -0.85
N ASP A 82 -18.76 1.34 0.04
CA ASP A 82 -19.93 0.49 0.00
C ASP A 82 -21.12 1.39 0.34
N GLY A 83 -21.79 1.86 -0.72
CA GLY A 83 -23.16 2.35 -0.70
C GLY A 83 -24.01 1.39 -1.50
#